data_AF-A0A8J7WTY2-F1
#
_entry.id   AF-A0A8J7WTY2-F1
#
_cell.length_a   1.000
_cell.length_b   1.000
_cell.length_c   1.000
_cell.angle_alpha   90.00
_cell.angle_beta   90.00
_cell.angle_gamma   90.00
#
_symmetry.space_group_name_H-M   'P 1'
#
loop_
_entity.id
_entity.type
_entity.pdbx_description
1 polymer ?
#
loop_
_entity_poly.entity_id
_entity_poly.type
_entity_poly.pdbx_seq_one_letter_code
_entity_poly.pdbx_strand_id
1 'polypeptide(L)' 'RSFCGRCMRCVQACPAGALKGASWAPGLPREEILDVRACDEWKKKHYYAFHQGHNCGICSSVCPYGRKRLSK' A
#
# COMPACT_ATOMS: atom_id res chain seq x y z
N ARG A 1 12.30 -11.25 -1.23
CA ARG A 1 13.25 -10.19 -0.81
C ARG A 1 12.59 -8.83 -1.04
N SER A 2 12.69 -7.89 -0.09
CA SER A 2 12.27 -6.50 -0.30
C SER A 2 13.31 -5.76 -1.15
N PHE A 3 12.84 -4.85 -2.01
CA PHE A 3 13.70 -3.97 -2.81
C PHE A 3 13.46 -2.48 -2.49
N CYS A 4 12.86 -2.19 -1.33
CA CYS A 4 12.52 -0.81 -0.97
C CYS A 4 13.78 0.04 -0.73
N GLY A 5 14.82 -0.49 -0.07
CA GLY A 5 15.99 0.32 0.30
C GLY A 5 15.57 1.56 1.09
N ARG A 6 15.83 2.75 0.54
CA ARG A 6 15.39 4.05 1.10
C ARG A 6 14.10 4.61 0.45
N CYS A 7 13.43 3.86 -0.42
CA CYS A 7 12.26 4.33 -1.14
C CYS A 7 11.03 4.44 -0.22
N MET A 8 10.43 5.63 -0.17
CA MET A 8 9.23 5.94 0.63
C MET A 8 8.00 6.31 -0.20
N ARG A 9 8.01 6.07 -1.52
CA ARG A 9 6.96 6.51 -2.44
C ARG A 9 5.56 6.05 -2.06
N CYS A 10 5.40 4.78 -1.66
CA CYS A 10 4.09 4.26 -1.27
C CYS A 10 3.58 4.89 0.04
N VAL A 11 4.48 5.20 0.98
CA VAL A 11 4.16 5.90 2.23
C VAL A 11 3.67 7.31 1.92
N GLN A 12 4.44 8.06 1.11
CA GLN A 12 4.13 9.43 0.74
C GLN A 12 2.84 9.57 -0.08
N ALA A 13 2.54 8.58 -0.92
CA ALA A 13 1.35 8.60 -1.77
C ALA A 13 0.08 8.08 -1.07
N CYS A 14 0.18 7.45 0.10
CA CYS A 14 -0.96 6.85 0.76
C CYS A 14 -1.89 7.93 1.33
N PRO A 15 -3.12 8.10 0.82
CA PRO A 15 -4.02 9.14 1.31
C PRO A 15 -4.52 8.86 2.74
N ALA A 16 -4.48 7.60 3.17
CA ALA A 16 -4.85 7.18 4.52
C ALA A 16 -3.71 7.31 5.54
N GLY A 17 -2.48 7.64 5.10
CA GLY A 17 -1.30 7.61 5.98
C GLY A 17 -1.00 6.22 6.57
N ALA A 18 -1.52 5.15 5.98
CA ALA A 18 -1.57 3.82 6.60
C ALA A 18 -0.25 3.03 6.51
N LEU A 19 0.66 3.38 5.60
CA LEU A 19 1.91 2.64 5.41
C LEU A 19 3.01 3.17 6.34
N LYS A 20 3.73 2.25 7.01
CA LYS A 20 4.75 2.59 8.01
C LYS A 20 6.17 2.74 7.45
N GLY A 21 6.39 2.30 6.21
CA GLY A 21 7.72 2.32 5.57
C GLY A 21 8.65 1.18 5.98
N ALA A 22 8.15 0.19 6.72
CA ALA A 22 8.93 -1.00 7.06
C ALA A 22 9.29 -1.83 5.81
N SER A 23 10.48 -2.41 5.81
CA SER A 23 10.90 -3.34 4.77
C SER A 23 10.32 -4.73 5.00
N TRP A 24 9.62 -5.26 4.00
CA TRP A 24 9.04 -6.61 4.07
C TRP A 24 10.11 -7.72 4.21
N ALA A 25 9.84 -8.69 5.08
CA ALA A 25 10.58 -9.94 5.21
C ALA A 25 9.61 -11.11 5.52
N PRO A 26 9.96 -12.37 5.20
CA PRO A 26 9.16 -13.53 5.61
C PRO A 26 8.96 -13.55 7.13
N GLY A 27 7.73 -13.84 7.58
CA GLY A 27 7.38 -13.88 9.00
C GLY A 27 7.13 -12.52 9.66
N LEU A 28 7.38 -11.39 8.97
CA LEU A 28 7.08 -10.07 9.50
C LEU A 28 5.55 -9.88 9.62
N PRO A 29 5.01 -9.49 10.79
CA PRO A 29 3.59 -9.19 10.93
C PRO A 29 3.16 -8.08 9.98
N ARG A 30 1.95 -8.19 9.41
CA ARG A 30 1.45 -7.17 8.45
C ARG A 30 1.31 -5.80 9.11
N GLU A 31 1.02 -5.78 10.39
CA GLU A 31 0.85 -4.57 11.20
C GLU A 31 2.14 -3.77 11.29
N GLU A 32 3.32 -4.39 11.13
CA GLU A 32 4.60 -3.68 11.04
C GLU A 32 4.74 -2.88 9.73
N ILE A 33 3.98 -3.25 8.69
CA ILE A 33 4.06 -2.65 7.37
C ILE A 33 2.91 -1.66 7.13
N LEU A 34 1.71 -2.02 7.58
CA LEU A 34 0.45 -1.36 7.22
C LEU A 34 -0.51 -1.31 8.42
N ASP A 35 -1.01 -0.11 8.73
CA ASP A 35 -2.23 0.04 9.51
C ASP A 35 -3.44 -0.38 8.66
N VAL A 36 -3.90 -1.60 8.90
CA VAL A 36 -4.98 -2.21 8.13
C VAL A 36 -6.31 -1.49 8.35
N ARG A 37 -6.55 -0.98 9.56
CA ARG A 37 -7.82 -0.32 9.90
C ARG A 37 -7.91 1.03 9.20
N ALA A 38 -6.86 1.86 9.32
CA ALA A 38 -6.81 3.15 8.64
C ALA A 38 -6.94 3.00 7.11
N CYS A 39 -6.28 1.98 6.53
CA CYS A 39 -6.43 1.67 5.11
C CYS A 39 -7.86 1.28 4.74
N ASP A 40 -8.49 0.37 5.47
CA ASP A 40 -9.83 -0.14 5.16
C ASP A 40 -10.91 0.94 5.30
N GLU A 41 -10.89 1.67 6.41
CA GLU A 41 -11.83 2.76 6.68
C GLU A 41 -11.74 3.86 5.63
N TRP A 42 -10.52 4.24 5.24
CA TRP A 42 -10.33 5.24 4.19
C TRP A 42 -10.96 4.80 2.86
N LYS A 43 -10.74 3.53 2.46
CA LYS A 43 -11.29 3.03 1.19
C LYS A 43 -12.80 2.94 1.20
N LYS A 44 -13.40 2.42 2.28
CA LYS A 44 -14.86 2.35 2.43
C LYS A 44 -15.50 3.73 2.36
N LYS A 45 -14.84 4.73 2.95
CA LYS A 45 -15.33 6.12 2.95
C LYS A 45 -15.17 6.84 1.61
N HIS A 46 -14.03 6.67 0.92
CA HIS A 46 -13.67 7.52 -0.23
C HIS A 46 -13.68 6.81 -1.59
N TYR A 47 -13.66 5.47 -1.60
CA TYR A 47 -13.54 4.65 -2.80
C TYR A 47 -14.68 3.62 -2.91
N TYR A 48 -15.85 3.91 -2.36
CA TYR A 48 -16.99 2.98 -2.35
C TYR A 48 -17.38 2.49 -3.76
N ALA A 49 -17.26 3.34 -4.77
CA ALA A 49 -17.53 2.99 -6.16
C ALA A 49 -16.65 1.84 -6.69
N PHE A 50 -15.48 1.61 -6.09
CA PHE A 50 -14.53 0.57 -6.49
C PHE A 50 -14.70 -0.67 -5.61
N HIS A 51 -15.63 -1.54 -6.00
CA HIS A 51 -15.99 -2.76 -5.26
C HIS A 51 -16.31 -2.45 -3.80
N GLN A 52 -17.27 -1.55 -3.52
CA GLN A 52 -17.72 -1.21 -2.17
C GLN A 52 -16.58 -0.76 -1.23
N GLY A 53 -15.54 -0.12 -1.78
CA GLY A 53 -14.40 0.35 -1.00
C GLY A 53 -13.43 -0.75 -0.61
N HIS A 54 -13.48 -1.91 -1.27
CA HIS A 54 -12.44 -2.92 -1.11
C HIS A 54 -11.14 -2.52 -1.83
N ASN A 55 -11.22 -1.65 -2.85
CA ASN A 55 -10.09 -1.29 -3.71
C ASN A 55 -9.68 0.19 -3.62
N CYS A 56 -8.36 0.45 -3.61
CA CYS A 56 -7.76 1.78 -3.78
C CYS A 56 -6.47 1.69 -4.63
N GLY A 57 -5.50 0.88 -4.21
CA GLY A 57 -4.36 0.49 -5.07
C GLY A 57 -3.28 1.56 -5.34
N ILE A 58 -3.40 2.77 -4.78
CA ILE A 58 -2.44 3.88 -5.01
C ILE A 58 -1.00 3.49 -4.61
N CYS A 59 -0.82 2.81 -3.49
CA CYS A 59 0.50 2.36 -3.05
C CYS A 59 1.17 1.43 -4.07
N SER A 60 0.39 0.55 -4.70
CA SER A 60 0.84 -0.35 -5.76
C SER A 60 1.12 0.40 -7.06
N SER A 61 0.33 1.41 -7.41
CA SER A 61 0.49 2.18 -8.65
C SER A 61 1.76 3.03 -8.66
N VAL A 62 2.17 3.58 -7.51
CA VAL A 62 3.40 4.38 -7.40
C VAL A 62 4.66 3.54 -7.24
N CYS A 63 4.52 2.28 -6.80
CA CYS A 63 5.64 1.37 -6.55
C CYS A 63 6.46 1.10 -7.83
N PRO A 64 7.77 1.41 -7.86
CA PRO A 64 8.62 1.16 -9.04
C PRO A 64 8.74 -0.34 -9.38
N TYR A 65 8.65 -1.21 -8.40
CA TYR A 65 8.69 -2.66 -8.59
C TYR A 65 7.31 -3.25 -8.88
N GLY A 66 6.24 -2.61 -8.39
CA GLY A 66 4.86 -3.00 -8.69
C GLY A 66 4.49 -2.76 -10.15
N ARG A 67 4.89 -1.60 -10.69
CA ARG A 67 4.64 -1.24 -12.11
C ARG A 67 5.34 -2.14 -13.12
N LYS A 68 6.50 -2.71 -12.80
CA LYS A 68 7.23 -3.63 -13.68
C LYS A 68 6.47 -4.92 -14.01
N ARG A 69 5.42 -5.25 -13.25
CA ARG A 69 4.57 -6.43 -13.51
C ARG A 69 3.35 -6.14 -14.39
N LEU A 70 3.06 -4.87 -14.69
CA LEU A 70 1.92 -4.46 -15.53
C LEU A 70 2.31 -4.23 -17.00
N SER A 71 3.61 -4.25 -17.32
CA SER A 71 4.10 -4.23 -18.70
C SER A 71 4.07 -5.64 -19.29
N LYS A 72 2.88 -6.13 -19.62
CA LYS A 72 2.63 -7.21 -20.56
C LYS A 72 1.25 -7.05 -21.16
#